data_AF-A0A1F6AXL6-F1
#
_entry.id   AF-A0A1F6AXL6-F1
#
_cell.length_a   1.000
_cell.length_b   1.000
_cell.length_c   1.000
_cell.angle_alpha   90.00
_cell.angle_beta   90.00
_cell.angle_gamma   90.00
#
_symmetry.space_group_name_H-M   'P 1'
#
loop_
_entity.id
_entity.type
_entity.pdbx_description
1 polymer ?
#
loop_
_entity_poly.entity_id
_entity_poly.type
_entity_poly.pdbx_seq_one_letter_code
_entity_poly.pdbx_strand_id
1 'polypeptide(L)'
;MSPVYAAAMDWGDCVVEEAATIKCLEPLFQNVVTAVFAFIGVALLVMLFIAGYNFLLSGGDPKKLEAAKGTLSHALIGLVVIVVAYLIILTIEEFTGVTVSDFTIPQSVP
;
A
#
# COMPACT_ATOMS: atom_id res chain seq x y z
N MET A 1 -15.48 -5.50 1.47
CA MET A 1 -14.21 -6.13 1.91
C MET A 1 -13.96 -7.34 1.03
N SER A 2 -13.41 -7.10 -0.17
CA SER A 2 -13.01 -8.14 -1.10
C SER A 2 -11.73 -8.84 -0.60
N PRO A 3 -11.61 -10.16 -0.76
CA PRO A 3 -10.49 -10.92 -0.23
C PRO A 3 -9.23 -10.71 -1.08
N VAL A 4 -8.16 -10.29 -0.41
CA VAL A 4 -6.81 -10.02 -0.93
C VAL A 4 -6.15 -11.23 -1.65
N TYR A 5 -6.76 -12.42 -1.61
CA TYR A 5 -6.18 -13.67 -2.15
C TYR A 5 -6.83 -14.20 -3.44
N ALA A 6 -7.71 -13.44 -4.09
CA ALA A 6 -8.24 -13.81 -5.41
C ALA A 6 -8.40 -12.58 -6.31
N ALA A 7 -7.28 -12.00 -6.76
CA ALA A 7 -7.28 -11.15 -7.95
C ALA A 7 -7.48 -12.05 -9.19
N ALA A 8 -8.67 -12.65 -9.33
CA ALA A 8 -9.19 -12.84 -10.67
C ALA A 8 -9.43 -11.41 -11.16
N MET A 9 -8.51 -10.90 -11.96
CA MET A 9 -8.66 -9.61 -12.59
C MET A 9 -9.86 -9.73 -13.51
N ASP A 10 -11.01 -9.21 -13.06
CA ASP A 10 -12.25 -9.29 -13.80
C ASP A 10 -12.23 -8.21 -14.87
N TRP A 11 -11.72 -8.60 -16.04
CA TRP A 11 -11.69 -7.74 -17.23
C TRP A 11 -13.02 -7.76 -17.99
N GLY A 12 -13.98 -8.60 -17.59
CA GLY A 12 -15.22 -8.83 -18.33
C GLY A 12 -16.11 -7.58 -18.42
N ASP A 13 -16.16 -6.78 -17.36
CA ASP A 13 -17.03 -5.61 -17.25
C ASP A 13 -16.49 -4.33 -17.94
N CYS A 14 -15.21 -4.32 -18.35
CA CYS A 14 -14.56 -3.13 -18.91
C CYS A 14 -14.18 -3.23 -20.40
N VAL A 15 -14.33 -4.42 -21.00
CA VAL A 15 -14.04 -4.68 -22.42
C VAL A 15 -15.36 -4.77 -23.19
N VAL A 16 -15.63 -3.75 -24.01
CA VAL A 16 -16.80 -3.69 -24.91
C VAL A 16 -16.28 -3.78 -26.34
N GLU A 17 -16.86 -4.66 -27.15
CA GLU A 17 -16.45 -4.89 -28.56
C GLU A 17 -14.92 -5.04 -28.73
N GLU A 18 -14.30 -5.93 -27.96
CA GLU A 18 -12.87 -6.28 -28.02
C GLU A 18 -11.87 -5.12 -27.79
N ALA A 19 -12.35 -3.92 -27.44
CA ALA A 19 -11.51 -2.76 -27.11
C ALA A 19 -11.49 -2.48 -25.61
N ALA A 20 -10.30 -2.18 -25.07
CA ALA A 20 -10.14 -1.74 -23.69
C ALA A 20 -10.66 -0.30 -23.53
N THR A 21 -11.72 -0.12 -22.74
CA THR A 21 -12.23 1.22 -22.37
C THR A 21 -11.45 1.78 -21.18
N ILE A 22 -11.50 3.10 -20.95
CA ILE A 22 -10.88 3.78 -19.79
C ILE A 22 -11.31 3.16 -18.45
N LYS A 23 -12.47 2.49 -18.38
CA LYS A 23 -12.90 1.63 -17.25
C LYS A 23 -11.86 0.61 -16.82
N CYS A 24 -11.12 0.03 -17.76
CA CYS A 24 -10.12 -0.98 -17.43
C CYS A 24 -8.96 -0.43 -16.60
N LEU A 25 -8.83 0.89 -16.48
CA LEU A 25 -7.87 1.50 -15.57
C LEU A 25 -8.26 1.29 -14.09
N GLU A 26 -9.55 1.16 -13.77
CA GLU A 26 -10.01 0.93 -12.39
C GLU A 26 -9.47 -0.39 -11.81
N PRO A 27 -9.73 -1.59 -12.40
CA PRO A 27 -9.22 -2.84 -11.86
C PRO A 27 -7.70 -2.92 -11.94
N LEU A 28 -7.08 -2.30 -12.95
CA LEU A 28 -5.62 -2.21 -13.06
C LEU A 28 -5.03 -1.42 -11.89
N PHE A 29 -5.55 -0.23 -11.64
CA PHE A 29 -5.05 0.65 -10.59
C PHE A 29 -5.24 0.02 -9.21
N GLN A 30 -6.44 -0.50 -8.91
CA GLN A 30 -6.71 -1.19 -7.64
C GLN A 30 -5.76 -2.38 -7.41
N ASN A 31 -5.52 -3.20 -8.43
CA ASN A 31 -4.63 -4.35 -8.32
C ASN A 31 -3.17 -3.92 -8.12
N VAL A 32 -2.68 -2.94 -8.89
CA VAL A 32 -1.30 -2.44 -8.77
C VAL A 32 -1.07 -1.83 -7.39
N VAL A 33 -2.00 -1.00 -6.91
CA VAL A 33 -1.90 -0.37 -5.58
C VAL A 33 -1.90 -1.45 -4.48
N THR A 34 -2.83 -2.41 -4.55
CA THR A 34 -2.91 -3.51 -3.57
C THR A 34 -1.64 -4.35 -3.56
N ALA A 35 -1.11 -4.69 -4.75
CA ALA A 35 0.13 -5.44 -4.88
C ALA A 35 1.30 -4.68 -4.24
N VAL A 36 1.45 -3.38 -4.53
CA VAL A 36 2.51 -2.54 -3.96
C VAL A 36 2.42 -2.49 -2.43
N PHE A 37 1.22 -2.28 -1.86
CA PHE A 37 1.03 -2.29 -0.41
C PHE A 37 1.37 -3.65 0.22
N ALA A 38 1.00 -4.76 -0.42
CA ALA A 38 1.37 -6.09 0.03
C ALA A 38 2.89 -6.30 0.04
N PHE A 39 3.58 -5.86 -1.02
CA PHE A 39 5.04 -5.90 -1.10
C PHE A 39 5.71 -5.03 -0.02
N ILE A 40 5.19 -3.82 0.22
CA ILE A 40 5.70 -2.93 1.29
C ILE A 40 5.54 -3.60 2.66
N GLY A 41 4.39 -4.20 2.95
CA GLY A 41 4.15 -4.90 4.22
C GLY A 41 5.15 -6.02 4.48
N VAL A 42 5.43 -6.84 3.46
CA VAL A 42 6.42 -7.92 3.57
C VAL A 42 7.84 -7.37 3.72
N ALA A 43 8.21 -6.35 2.94
CA ALA A 43 9.52 -5.71 3.01
C ALA A 43 9.78 -5.09 4.39
N LEU A 44 8.78 -4.42 4.99
CA LEU A 44 8.87 -3.85 6.33
C LEU A 44 9.12 -4.91 7.39
N LEU A 45 8.42 -6.06 7.32
CA LEU A 45 8.66 -7.18 8.23
C LEU A 45 10.09 -7.71 8.13
N VAL A 46 10.58 -7.94 6.91
CA VAL A 46 11.96 -8.44 6.70
C VAL A 46 13.00 -7.46 7.23
N MET A 47 12.85 -6.16 6.95
CA MET A 47 13.76 -5.14 7.49
C MET A 47 13.71 -5.07 9.02
N LEU A 48 12.53 -5.21 9.62
CA LEU A 48 12.37 -5.22 11.08
C LEU A 48 13.13 -6.40 11.71
N PHE A 49 13.04 -7.59 11.12
CA PHE A 49 13.81 -8.76 11.58
C PHE A 49 15.31 -8.55 11.47
N ILE A 50 15.80 -8.06 10.32
CA ILE A 50 17.24 -7.85 10.10
C ILE A 50 17.79 -6.74 11.03
N ALA A 51 17.04 -5.65 11.17
CA ALA A 51 17.44 -4.53 12.03
C ALA A 51 17.38 -4.92 13.51
N GLY A 52 16.33 -5.62 13.94
CA GLY A 52 16.18 -6.11 15.30
C GLY A 52 17.24 -7.13 15.68
N TYR A 53 17.53 -8.10 14.79
CA TYR A 53 18.60 -9.07 14.99
C TYR A 53 19.96 -8.37 15.14
N ASN A 54 20.31 -7.48 14.21
CA ASN A 54 21.56 -6.73 14.30
C ASN A 54 21.63 -5.84 15.54
N PHE A 55 20.53 -5.21 15.96
CA PHE A 55 20.49 -4.38 17.16
C PHE A 55 20.79 -5.18 18.42
N LEU A 56 20.14 -6.35 18.59
CA LEU A 56 20.32 -7.21 19.76
C LEU A 56 21.73 -7.82 19.82
N LEU A 57 22.31 -8.19 18.68
CA LEU A 57 23.63 -8.82 18.58
C LEU A 57 24.78 -7.83 18.38
N SER A 58 24.52 -6.52 18.45
CA SER A 58 25.55 -5.49 18.30
C SER A 58 26.61 -5.55 19.40
N GLY A 59 26.29 -6.13 20.57
CA GLY A 59 27.28 -6.44 21.62
C GLY A 59 28.09 -5.25 22.16
N GLY A 60 27.68 -4.01 21.87
CA GLY A 60 28.40 -2.78 22.22
C GLY A 60 29.25 -2.17 21.08
N ASP A 61 29.30 -2.79 19.89
CA ASP A 61 29.98 -2.22 18.73
C ASP A 61 29.19 -1.01 18.17
N PRO A 62 29.71 0.22 18.25
CA PRO A 62 28.96 1.43 17.93
C PRO A 62 28.53 1.48 16.47
N LYS A 63 29.33 0.91 15.56
CA LYS A 63 29.06 0.96 14.12
C LYS A 63 27.84 0.13 13.73
N LYS A 64 27.68 -1.05 14.34
CA LYS A 64 26.50 -1.91 14.12
C LYS A 64 25.25 -1.32 14.77
N LEU A 65 25.43 -0.68 15.92
CA LEU A 65 24.35 -0.06 16.66
C LEU A 65 23.77 1.17 15.93
N GLU A 66 24.64 2.00 15.35
CA GLU A 66 24.22 3.13 14.52
C GLU A 66 23.53 2.67 13.24
N ALA A 67 24.07 1.66 12.56
CA ALA A 67 23.45 1.10 11.36
C ALA A 67 22.04 0.53 11.66
N ALA A 68 21.90 -0.26 12.72
CA ALA A 68 20.61 -0.82 13.13
C ALA A 68 19.59 0.27 13.52
N LYS A 69 20.02 1.30 14.26
CA LYS A 69 19.19 2.47 14.60
C LYS A 69 18.76 3.24 13.35
N GLY A 70 19.65 3.39 12.37
CA GLY A 70 19.35 3.98 11.07
C GLY A 70 18.24 3.21 10.37
N THR A 71 18.39 1.89 10.23
CA THR A 71 17.38 1.03 9.59
C THR A 71 16.03 1.08 10.34
N LEU A 72 16.03 1.02 11.66
CA LEU A 72 14.82 1.13 12.47
C LEU A 72 14.12 2.48 12.29
N SER A 73 14.89 3.57 12.25
CA SER A 73 14.34 4.92 12.04
C SER A 73 13.65 5.04 10.69
N HIS A 74 14.26 4.49 9.63
CA HIS A 74 13.66 4.49 8.28
C HIS A 74 12.38 3.65 8.23
N ALA A 75 12.37 2.47 8.87
CA ALA A 75 11.18 1.63 8.97
C ALA A 75 10.04 2.32 9.73
N LEU A 76 10.36 3.01 10.83
CA LEU A 76 9.39 3.81 11.60
C LEU A 76 8.83 4.97 10.78
N ILE A 77 9.68 5.71 10.06
CA ILE A 77 9.24 6.80 9.18
C ILE A 77 8.26 6.27 8.12
N GLY A 78 8.59 5.15 7.47
CA GLY A 78 7.69 4.53 6.48
C GLY A 78 6.33 4.17 7.07
N LEU A 79 6.30 3.59 8.27
CA LEU A 79 5.05 3.26 8.96
C LEU A 79 4.25 4.52 9.33
N VAL A 80 4.92 5.54 9.86
CA VAL A 80 4.29 6.83 10.22
C VAL A 80 3.66 7.48 8.99
N VAL A 81 4.35 7.47 7.84
CA VAL A 81 3.82 8.03 6.59
C VAL A 81 2.52 7.34 6.17
N ILE A 82 2.45 6.01 6.26
CA ILE A 82 1.22 5.25 5.93
C ILE A 82 0.07 5.64 6.86
N VAL A 83 0.34 5.73 8.17
CA VAL A 83 -0.66 6.12 9.16
C VAL A 83 -1.16 7.54 8.92
N VAL A 84 -0.24 8.49 8.69
CA VAL A 84 -0.59 9.89 8.41
C VAL A 84 -1.40 10.02 7.12
N ALA A 85 -1.02 9.29 6.06
CA ALA A 85 -1.79 9.28 4.82
C ALA A 85 -3.24 8.80 5.04
N TYR A 86 -3.42 7.73 5.82
CA TYR A 86 -4.75 7.23 6.18
C TYR A 86 -5.57 8.24 6.99
N LEU A 87 -4.95 8.91 7.96
CA LEU A 87 -5.60 9.95 8.75
C LEU A 87 -6.04 11.14 7.88
N ILE A 88 -5.22 11.54 6.90
CA ILE A 88 -5.57 12.62 5.97
C ILE A 88 -6.79 12.21 5.14
N ILE A 89 -6.82 10.98 4.60
CA ILE A 89 -7.95 10.46 3.82
C ILE A 89 -9.22 10.45 4.65
N LEU A 90 -9.18 9.89 5.86
CA LEU A 90 -10.33 9.87 6.77
C LEU A 90 -10.85 11.28 7.08
N THR A 91 -9.95 12.22 7.29
CA THR A 91 -10.33 13.61 7.54
C THR A 91 -11.07 14.18 6.33
N ILE A 92 -10.58 13.93 5.12
CA ILE A 92 -11.23 14.38 3.88
C ILE A 92 -12.59 13.72 3.70
N GLU A 93 -12.71 12.40 3.95
CA GLU A 93 -13.98 11.66 3.88
C GLU A 93 -15.04 12.25 4.84
N GLU A 94 -14.67 12.57 6.07
CA GLU A 94 -15.58 13.18 7.06
C GLU A 94 -16.04 14.59 6.64
N PHE A 95 -15.13 15.41 6.09
CA PHE A 95 -15.45 16.77 5.66
C PHE A 95 -16.24 16.83 4.34
N THR A 96 -16.00 15.90 3.42
CA THR A 96 -16.62 15.93 2.07
C THR A 96 -17.80 14.98 1.93
N GLY A 97 -17.93 13.97 2.81
CA GLY A 97 -18.97 12.95 2.73
C GLY A 97 -18.83 12.01 1.52
N VAL A 98 -17.69 12.04 0.82
CA VAL A 98 -17.42 11.23 -0.38
C VAL A 98 -16.27 10.26 -0.08
N THR A 99 -16.47 8.98 -0.42
CA THR A 99 -15.44 7.94 -0.31
C THR A 99 -14.36 8.15 -1.39
N VAL A 100 -13.29 8.86 -1.03
CA VAL A 100 -12.16 9.14 -1.95
C VAL A 100 -11.21 7.96 -2.14
N SER A 101 -11.40 6.92 -1.34
CA SER A 101 -10.64 5.66 -1.39
C SER A 101 -11.10 4.73 -2.51
N ASP A 102 -12.25 4.99 -3.14
CA ASP A 102 -12.75 4.21 -4.27
C ASP A 102 -12.59 4.99 -5.57
N PHE A 103 -11.62 4.56 -6.39
CA PHE A 103 -11.46 5.07 -7.75
C PHE A 103 -12.52 4.40 -8.63
N THR A 104 -13.75 4.90 -8.52
CA THR A 104 -14.87 4.54 -9.40
C THR A 104 -15.17 5.72 -10.30
N ILE A 105 -14.87 5.60 -11.59
CA ILE A 105 -15.30 6.50 -12.65
C ILE A 105 -16.75 6.14 -12.99
N PRO A 106 -17.72 7.02 -12.67
CA PRO A 106 -19.11 6.81 -13.07
C PRO A 106 -19.18 6.94 -14.58
N GLN A 107 -19.72 5.92 -15.23
CA GLN A 107 -19.73 5.88 -16.69
C GLN A 107 -21.18 6.03 -17.03
N SER A 108 -21.51 7.13 -17.68
CA SER A 108 -22.84 7.34 -18.22
C SER A 108 -23.09 6.26 -19.26
N VAL A 109 -23.67 5.16 -18.78
CA VAL A 109 -24.22 4.02 -19.51
C VAL A 109 -25.31 4.58 -20.47
N PRO A 110 -25.51 3.96 -21.63
CA PRO A 110 -26.41 2.81 -21.67
C PRO A 110 -25.71 1.47 -21.89
#